data_AF-A0A7S2LLT5-F1
#
_entry.id   AF-A0A7S2LLT5-F1
#
_cell.length_a   1.000
_cell.length_b   1.000
_cell.length_c   1.000
_cell.angle_alpha   90.00
_cell.angle_beta   90.00
_cell.angle_gamma   90.00
#
_symmetry.space_group_name_H-M   'P 1'
#
loop_
_entity.id
_entity.type
_entity.pdbx_description
1 polymer ?
#
loop_
_entity_poly.entity_id
_entity_poly.type
_entity_poly.pdbx_seq_one_letter_code
_entity_poly.pdbx_strand_id
1 'polypeptide(L)'
;SLYFLLRFHKANVENVQARIGKYPDEVKKRDGRYVVKYLPLHTALMYHATVEVVMLLINVYPEAARVDNALHLAIQRNLLSVVKALLDVYPEGVEERYDGRLPLASSLQMGGTDDEVLTLLAAYPQAAGDKQVDSSGSDNPDAESETLQEGDQLLSPLPLHYAIIEMRSQKVLNALLDAYPD
;
A
#
# COMPACT_ATOMS: atom_id res chain seq x y z
N SER A 1 2.64 -11.70 -23.55
CA SER A 1 1.80 -10.55 -23.16
C SER A 1 2.59 -9.66 -22.23
N LEU A 2 2.16 -8.42 -22.03
CA LEU A 2 2.74 -7.49 -21.04
C LEU A 2 2.81 -8.13 -19.65
N TYR A 3 1.78 -8.87 -19.24
CA TYR A 3 1.79 -9.64 -17.99
C TYR A 3 2.98 -10.63 -17.89
N PHE A 4 3.19 -11.45 -18.92
CA PHE A 4 4.30 -12.41 -18.92
C PHE A 4 5.65 -11.70 -18.86
N LEU A 5 5.77 -10.53 -19.49
CA LEU A 5 7.00 -9.75 -19.46
C LEU A 5 7.32 -9.27 -18.03
N LEU A 6 6.32 -8.71 -17.34
CA LEU A 6 6.44 -8.17 -15.98
C LEU A 6 6.71 -9.24 -14.93
N ARG A 7 6.16 -10.45 -15.11
CA ARG A 7 6.30 -11.54 -14.14
C ARG A 7 7.68 -12.20 -14.09
N PHE A 8 8.39 -12.30 -15.22
CA PHE A 8 9.54 -13.20 -15.35
C PHE A 8 10.92 -12.54 -15.22
N HIS A 9 11.09 -11.51 -14.38
CA HIS A 9 12.35 -10.79 -14.13
C HIS A 9 13.13 -10.34 -15.39
N LYS A 10 12.44 -10.23 -16.53
CA LYS A 10 13.01 -9.79 -17.81
C LYS A 10 12.47 -8.44 -18.25
N ALA A 11 11.57 -7.83 -17.48
CA ALA A 11 11.01 -6.52 -17.81
C ALA A 11 12.08 -5.44 -17.65
N ASN A 12 12.25 -4.63 -18.71
CA ASN A 12 12.99 -3.38 -18.69
C ASN A 12 12.17 -2.32 -19.44
N VAL A 13 12.61 -1.07 -19.36
CA VAL A 13 11.90 0.05 -19.99
C VAL A 13 11.74 -0.19 -21.48
N GLU A 14 12.79 -0.65 -22.18
CA GLU A 14 12.75 -0.80 -23.63
C GLU A 14 11.72 -1.84 -24.08
N ASN A 15 11.72 -3.03 -23.48
CA ASN A 15 10.83 -4.11 -23.89
C ASN A 15 9.38 -3.90 -23.43
N VAL A 16 9.18 -3.24 -22.28
CA VAL A 16 7.84 -2.85 -21.81
C VAL A 16 7.29 -1.75 -22.73
N GLN A 17 8.08 -0.72 -23.02
CA GLN A 17 7.68 0.37 -23.92
C GLN A 17 7.39 -0.14 -25.34
N ALA A 18 8.23 -1.03 -25.89
CA ALA A 18 7.98 -1.65 -27.18
C ALA A 18 6.70 -2.49 -27.18
N ARG A 19 6.40 -3.20 -26.08
CA ARG A 19 5.17 -4.00 -25.95
C ARG A 19 3.94 -3.11 -25.89
N ILE A 20 3.98 -2.05 -25.09
CA ILE A 20 2.89 -1.07 -24.95
C ILE A 20 2.67 -0.36 -26.29
N GLY A 21 3.73 0.05 -26.98
CA GLY A 21 3.62 0.70 -28.29
C GLY A 21 2.93 -0.18 -29.34
N LYS A 22 3.17 -1.50 -29.31
CA LYS A 22 2.51 -2.45 -30.22
C LYS A 22 1.08 -2.82 -29.78
N TYR A 23 0.82 -2.88 -28.47
CA TYR A 23 -0.45 -3.32 -27.89
C TYR A 23 -0.86 -2.42 -26.71
N PRO A 24 -1.32 -1.18 -26.96
CA PRO A 24 -1.55 -0.18 -25.91
C PRO A 24 -2.60 -0.63 -24.90
N ASP A 25 -3.65 -1.33 -25.34
CA ASP A 25 -4.71 -1.80 -24.44
C ASP A 25 -4.25 -2.87 -23.45
N GLU A 26 -3.05 -3.46 -23.61
CA GLU A 26 -2.53 -4.42 -22.64
C GLU A 26 -2.31 -3.81 -21.25
N VAL A 27 -2.11 -2.50 -21.14
CA VAL A 27 -1.99 -1.80 -19.83
C VAL A 27 -3.30 -1.81 -19.02
N LYS A 28 -4.44 -2.01 -19.69
CA LYS A 28 -5.79 -2.06 -19.09
C LYS A 28 -6.27 -3.49 -18.84
N LYS A 29 -5.58 -4.48 -19.42
CA LYS A 29 -5.99 -5.88 -19.34
C LYS A 29 -5.62 -6.43 -17.96
N ARG A 30 -6.66 -6.76 -17.20
CA ARG A 30 -6.57 -7.44 -15.92
C ARG A 30 -6.07 -8.89 -16.12
N ASP A 31 -5.25 -9.38 -15.20
CA ASP A 31 -4.91 -10.81 -15.16
C ASP A 31 -6.17 -11.62 -14.85
N GLY A 32 -6.48 -12.60 -15.69
CA GLY A 32 -7.64 -13.47 -15.51
C GLY A 32 -7.39 -14.65 -14.56
N ARG A 33 -6.18 -14.77 -14.01
CA ARG A 33 -5.75 -15.92 -13.19
C ARG A 33 -6.00 -15.79 -11.70
N TYR A 34 -6.25 -14.59 -11.19
CA TYR A 34 -6.51 -14.34 -9.78
C TYR A 34 -7.95 -13.88 -9.54
N VAL A 35 -8.48 -14.18 -8.35
CA VAL A 35 -9.81 -13.72 -7.91
C VAL A 35 -9.83 -12.18 -7.85
N VAL A 36 -8.70 -11.58 -7.46
CA VAL A 36 -8.43 -10.14 -7.55
C VAL A 36 -7.86 -9.83 -8.94
N LYS A 37 -8.56 -8.97 -9.69
CA LYS A 37 -8.23 -8.67 -11.09
C LYS A 37 -7.11 -7.62 -11.18
N TYR A 38 -5.87 -8.04 -11.00
CA TYR A 38 -4.69 -7.17 -11.02
C TYR A 38 -4.38 -6.59 -12.40
N LEU A 39 -4.04 -5.30 -12.44
CA LEU A 39 -3.51 -4.65 -13.65
C LEU A 39 -1.99 -4.90 -13.80
N PRO A 40 -1.40 -4.57 -14.95
CA PRO A 40 0.04 -4.63 -15.16
C PRO A 40 0.84 -3.85 -14.12
N LEU A 41 0.34 -2.71 -13.61
CA LEU A 41 0.96 -1.97 -12.52
C LEU A 41 1.15 -2.85 -11.26
N HIS A 42 0.08 -3.50 -10.81
CA HIS A 42 0.12 -4.43 -9.66
C HIS A 42 1.05 -5.61 -9.93
N THR A 43 1.04 -6.14 -11.15
CA THR A 43 1.94 -7.24 -11.54
C THR A 43 3.40 -6.80 -11.45
N ALA A 44 3.72 -5.61 -11.95
CA ALA A 44 5.06 -5.04 -11.86
C ALA A 44 5.49 -4.81 -10.40
N LEU A 45 4.55 -4.36 -9.56
CA LEU A 45 4.77 -4.21 -8.12
C LEU A 45 5.03 -5.57 -7.47
N MET A 46 4.12 -6.54 -7.58
CA MET A 46 4.22 -7.87 -6.96
C MET A 46 5.46 -8.68 -7.40
N TYR A 47 5.86 -8.57 -8.67
CA TYR A 47 7.00 -9.33 -9.21
C TYR A 47 8.30 -8.53 -9.25
N HIS A 48 8.40 -7.48 -8.41
CA HIS A 48 9.65 -6.76 -8.19
C HIS A 48 10.28 -6.17 -9.48
N ALA A 49 9.45 -5.70 -10.41
CA ALA A 49 9.94 -4.93 -11.55
C ALA A 49 10.67 -3.67 -11.09
N THR A 50 11.58 -3.14 -11.91
CA THR A 50 12.38 -1.97 -11.56
C THR A 50 11.49 -0.73 -11.37
N VAL A 51 11.99 0.26 -10.62
CA VAL A 51 11.27 1.52 -10.39
C VAL A 51 10.94 2.20 -11.72
N GLU A 52 11.85 2.17 -12.69
CA GLU A 52 11.66 2.76 -14.00
C GLU A 52 10.50 2.10 -14.76
N VAL A 53 10.37 0.77 -14.67
CA VAL A 53 9.25 0.04 -15.28
C VAL A 53 7.93 0.39 -14.60
N VAL A 54 7.92 0.48 -13.26
CA VAL A 54 6.73 0.86 -12.51
C VAL A 54 6.30 2.29 -12.84
N MET A 55 7.24 3.23 -12.86
CA MET A 55 7.00 4.63 -13.23
C MET A 55 6.49 4.75 -14.68
N LEU A 56 7.04 3.98 -15.62
CA LEU A 56 6.52 3.90 -16.98
C LEU A 56 5.05 3.48 -17.02
N LEU A 57 4.66 2.48 -16.23
CA LEU A 57 3.27 2.00 -16.18
C LEU A 57 2.32 3.04 -15.57
N ILE A 58 2.75 3.74 -14.50
CA ILE A 58 1.98 4.85 -13.91
C ILE A 58 1.78 5.96 -14.95
N ASN A 59 2.84 6.34 -15.67
CA ASN A 59 2.78 7.41 -16.66
C ASN A 59 1.88 7.05 -17.86
N VAL A 60 1.91 5.80 -18.31
CA VAL A 60 1.11 5.35 -19.46
C VAL A 60 -0.37 5.13 -19.09
N TYR A 61 -0.64 4.68 -17.87
CA TYR A 61 -2.01 4.40 -17.42
C TYR A 61 -2.21 4.75 -15.94
N PRO A 62 -2.34 6.04 -15.59
CA PRO A 62 -2.42 6.52 -14.20
C PRO A 62 -3.67 6.02 -13.47
N GLU A 63 -4.76 5.78 -14.20
CA GLU A 63 -6.00 5.18 -13.67
C GLU A 63 -5.77 3.80 -13.03
N ALA A 64 -4.65 3.13 -13.31
CA ALA A 64 -4.27 1.90 -12.62
C ALA A 64 -4.01 2.10 -11.13
N ALA A 65 -3.65 3.31 -10.69
CA ALA A 65 -3.41 3.65 -9.29
C ALA A 65 -4.70 3.57 -8.44
N ARG A 66 -5.87 3.74 -9.06
CA ARG A 66 -7.19 3.65 -8.43
C ARG A 66 -7.71 2.23 -8.27
N VAL A 67 -7.03 1.25 -8.86
CA VAL A 67 -7.41 -0.15 -8.72
C VAL A 67 -6.71 -0.68 -7.48
N ASP A 68 -7.49 -1.32 -6.60
CA ASP A 68 -7.14 -1.76 -5.25
C ASP A 68 -5.67 -2.08 -5.04
N ASN A 69 -5.13 -1.62 -3.90
CA ASN A 69 -3.85 -1.99 -3.30
C ASN A 69 -2.55 -1.56 -4.01
N ALA A 70 -2.61 -0.79 -5.10
CA ALA A 70 -1.41 -0.29 -5.76
C ALA A 70 -0.48 0.48 -4.80
N LEU A 71 -1.05 1.36 -3.97
CA LEU A 71 -0.33 2.13 -2.97
C LEU A 71 0.27 1.22 -1.89
N HIS A 72 -0.52 0.29 -1.34
CA HIS A 72 -0.06 -0.66 -0.32
C HIS A 72 1.07 -1.57 -0.82
N LEU A 73 1.01 -2.02 -2.08
CA LEU A 73 2.09 -2.79 -2.70
C LEU A 73 3.39 -1.97 -2.87
N ALA A 74 3.28 -0.67 -3.17
CA ALA A 74 4.44 0.21 -3.25
C ALA A 74 5.09 0.44 -1.87
N ILE A 75 4.26 0.61 -0.83
CA ILE A 75 4.67 0.74 0.58
C ILE A 75 5.36 -0.53 1.06
N GLN A 76 4.77 -1.71 0.81
CA GLN A 76 5.38 -2.99 1.18
C GLN A 76 6.77 -3.19 0.54
N ARG A 77 7.01 -2.56 -0.62
CA ARG A 77 8.29 -2.58 -1.32
C ARG A 77 9.25 -1.45 -0.95
N ASN A 78 8.87 -0.55 -0.04
CA ASN A 78 9.66 0.63 0.35
C ASN A 78 10.04 1.52 -0.85
N LEU A 79 9.13 1.70 -1.80
CA LEU A 79 9.37 2.48 -3.01
C LEU A 79 8.85 3.90 -2.86
N LEU A 80 9.52 4.73 -2.06
CA LEU A 80 9.08 6.11 -1.77
C LEU A 80 8.79 6.94 -3.04
N SER A 81 9.60 6.80 -4.09
CA SER A 81 9.38 7.49 -5.36
C SER A 81 8.08 7.06 -6.05
N VAL A 82 7.74 5.77 -5.96
CA VAL A 82 6.50 5.21 -6.49
C VAL A 82 5.30 5.60 -5.61
N VAL A 83 5.45 5.57 -4.29
CA VAL A 83 4.42 6.05 -3.34
C VAL A 83 4.03 7.50 -3.67
N LYS A 84 5.01 8.38 -3.83
CA LYS A 84 4.78 9.78 -4.24
C LYS A 84 4.09 9.87 -5.59
N ALA A 85 4.57 9.13 -6.59
CA ALA A 85 3.97 9.14 -7.93
C ALA A 85 2.51 8.62 -7.94
N LEU A 86 2.19 7.63 -7.11
CA LEU A 86 0.83 7.11 -6.96
C LEU A 86 -0.08 8.14 -6.28
N LEU A 87 0.39 8.82 -5.23
CA LEU A 87 -0.35 9.89 -4.58
C LEU A 87 -0.51 11.13 -5.47
N ASP A 88 0.44 11.42 -6.36
CA ASP A 88 0.34 12.51 -7.33
C ASP A 88 -0.80 12.29 -8.33
N VAL A 89 -1.05 11.04 -8.74
CA VAL A 89 -2.13 10.70 -9.70
C VAL A 89 -3.45 10.31 -9.02
N TYR A 90 -3.39 9.88 -7.76
CA TYR A 90 -4.56 9.50 -6.96
C TYR A 90 -4.34 9.81 -5.47
N PRO A 91 -4.52 11.09 -5.06
CA PRO A 91 -4.30 11.53 -3.68
C PRO A 91 -5.21 10.81 -2.67
N GLU A 92 -6.47 10.56 -3.03
CA GLU A 92 -7.47 9.92 -2.17
C GLU A 92 -7.10 8.46 -1.82
N GLY A 93 -6.18 7.85 -2.57
CA GLY A 93 -5.64 6.53 -2.27
C GLY A 93 -5.00 6.41 -0.88
N VAL A 94 -4.58 7.53 -0.27
CA VAL A 94 -4.06 7.56 1.11
C VAL A 94 -5.13 7.20 2.16
N GLU A 95 -6.41 7.29 1.81
CA GLU A 95 -7.55 6.98 2.69
C GLU A 95 -8.06 5.54 2.48
N GLU A 96 -7.60 4.86 1.42
CA GLU A 96 -8.09 3.52 1.08
C GLU A 96 -7.52 2.45 2.00
N ARG A 97 -8.42 1.62 2.54
CA ARG A 97 -7.99 0.45 3.31
C ARG A 97 -7.70 -0.71 2.40
N TYR A 98 -6.59 -1.38 2.67
CA TYR A 98 -6.32 -2.71 2.15
C TYR A 98 -6.08 -3.64 3.34
N ASP A 99 -6.76 -4.79 3.35
CA ASP A 99 -6.74 -5.72 4.49
C ASP A 99 -7.04 -5.03 5.83
N GLY A 100 -8.05 -4.14 5.82
CA GLY A 100 -8.49 -3.39 7.01
C GLY A 100 -7.57 -2.23 7.43
N ARG A 101 -6.44 -1.98 6.74
CA ARG A 101 -5.42 -1.01 7.17
C ARG A 101 -5.27 0.16 6.22
N LEU A 102 -5.08 1.34 6.80
CA LEU A 102 -4.67 2.53 6.05
C LEU A 102 -3.20 2.41 5.60
N PRO A 103 -2.80 3.10 4.52
CA PRO A 103 -1.43 3.17 4.04
C PRO A 103 -0.42 3.55 5.12
N LEU A 104 -0.72 4.55 5.95
CA LEU A 104 0.13 4.96 7.08
C LEU A 104 0.44 3.80 8.03
N ALA A 105 -0.58 3.04 8.40
CA ALA A 105 -0.43 1.89 9.28
C ALA A 105 0.34 0.74 8.62
N SER A 106 0.08 0.48 7.34
CA SER A 106 0.88 -0.49 6.57
C SER A 106 2.36 -0.11 6.53
N SER A 107 2.68 1.17 6.32
CA SER A 107 4.07 1.66 6.32
C SER A 107 4.71 1.49 7.70
N LEU A 108 4.03 1.86 8.77
CA LEU A 108 4.53 1.67 10.13
C LEU A 108 4.83 0.21 10.42
N GLN A 109 3.90 -0.70 10.15
CA GLN A 109 4.01 -2.13 10.47
C GLN A 109 4.98 -2.90 9.57
N MET A 110 5.14 -2.51 8.31
CA MET A 110 5.99 -3.22 7.34
C MET A 110 7.44 -2.71 7.31
N GLY A 111 7.84 -1.88 8.28
CA GLY A 111 9.18 -1.33 8.32
C GLY A 111 9.43 -0.21 7.29
N GLY A 112 8.38 0.49 6.85
CA GLY A 112 8.43 1.67 5.98
C GLY A 112 9.42 2.72 6.46
N THR A 113 10.03 3.52 5.59
CA THR A 113 11.01 4.52 6.04
C THR A 113 10.33 5.69 6.75
N ASP A 114 11.05 6.41 7.60
CA ASP A 114 10.52 7.62 8.25
C ASP A 114 10.03 8.65 7.22
N ASP A 115 10.72 8.78 6.09
CA ASP A 115 10.29 9.67 5.01
C ASP A 115 8.98 9.22 4.36
N GLU A 116 8.76 7.90 4.23
CA GLU A 116 7.49 7.35 3.74
C GLU A 116 6.36 7.60 4.73
N VAL A 117 6.57 7.31 6.01
CA VAL A 117 5.61 7.57 7.09
C VAL A 117 5.22 9.05 7.12
N LEU A 118 6.21 9.95 7.06
CA LEU A 118 5.97 11.39 7.05
C LEU A 118 5.26 11.85 5.77
N THR A 119 5.54 11.24 4.62
CA THR A 119 4.85 11.53 3.36
C THR A 119 3.37 11.14 3.45
N LEU A 120 3.08 9.95 3.97
CA LEU A 120 1.71 9.46 4.15
C LEU A 120 0.94 10.27 5.19
N LEU A 121 1.58 10.61 6.31
CA LEU A 121 0.98 11.42 7.36
C LEU A 121 0.71 12.86 6.89
N ALA A 122 1.61 13.45 6.11
CA ALA A 122 1.39 14.77 5.52
C ALA A 122 0.23 14.77 4.51
N ALA A 123 0.05 13.67 3.77
CA ALA A 123 -1.06 13.52 2.84
C ALA A 123 -2.41 13.29 3.55
N TYR A 124 -2.42 12.60 4.71
CA TYR A 124 -3.63 12.35 5.49
C TYR A 124 -3.36 12.36 7.00
N PRO A 125 -3.33 13.54 7.64
CA PRO A 125 -3.01 13.69 9.06
C PRO A 125 -3.97 12.93 9.98
N GLN A 126 -5.25 12.86 9.61
CA GLN A 126 -6.29 12.19 10.40
C GLN A 126 -6.01 10.69 10.58
N ALA A 127 -5.19 10.08 9.72
CA ALA A 127 -4.75 8.71 9.88
C ALA A 127 -4.03 8.47 11.22
N ALA A 128 -3.43 9.49 11.86
CA ALA A 128 -2.75 9.37 13.16
C ALA A 128 -3.68 8.90 14.29
N GLY A 129 -4.97 9.26 14.23
CA GLY A 129 -6.00 8.85 15.19
C GLY A 129 -6.73 7.57 14.81
N ASP A 130 -6.41 6.97 13.66
CA ASP A 130 -7.16 5.85 13.12
C ASP A 130 -6.84 4.56 13.88
N LYS A 131 -7.87 3.96 14.49
CA LYS A 131 -7.77 2.65 15.13
C LYS A 131 -7.63 1.58 14.05
N GLN A 132 -6.53 0.84 14.09
CA GLN A 132 -6.30 -0.24 13.14
C GLN A 132 -7.16 -1.46 13.50
N VAL A 133 -7.74 -2.08 12.48
CA VAL A 133 -8.47 -3.35 12.63
C VAL A 133 -7.42 -4.46 12.66
N ASP A 134 -7.38 -5.22 13.74
CA ASP A 134 -6.57 -6.42 13.83
C ASP A 134 -7.31 -7.57 13.15
N SER A 135 -6.90 -7.92 11.92
CA SER A 135 -7.44 -9.08 11.20
C SER A 135 -7.15 -10.43 11.89
N SER A 136 -6.52 -10.43 13.09
CA SER A 136 -6.19 -11.63 13.86
C SER A 136 -7.39 -12.35 14.52
N GLY A 137 -8.61 -11.81 14.43
CA GLY A 137 -9.76 -12.32 15.18
C GLY A 137 -10.90 -13.00 14.41
N SER A 138 -10.99 -12.91 13.07
CA SER A 138 -12.26 -13.18 12.38
C SER A 138 -12.40 -14.51 11.62
N ASP A 139 -11.39 -15.39 11.66
CA ASP A 139 -11.44 -16.66 10.90
C ASP A 139 -11.86 -17.89 11.72
N ASN A 140 -12.38 -17.71 12.96
CA ASN A 140 -12.95 -18.82 13.72
C ASN A 140 -14.50 -18.71 13.81
N PRO A 141 -15.26 -19.34 12.90
CA PRO A 141 -16.72 -19.32 12.94
C PRO A 141 -17.32 -20.08 14.15
N ASP A 142 -16.49 -20.83 14.89
CA ASP A 142 -16.91 -21.68 16.03
C ASP A 142 -16.55 -21.07 17.40
N ALA A 143 -16.13 -19.80 17.46
CA ALA A 143 -15.94 -19.12 18.74
C ALA A 143 -17.32 -18.73 19.32
N GLU A 144 -18.00 -19.73 19.90
CA GLU A 144 -19.12 -19.49 20.81
C GLU A 144 -18.67 -18.53 21.91
N SER A 145 -19.61 -17.67 22.29
CA SER A 145 -19.49 -16.59 23.27
C SER A 145 -18.79 -17.00 24.56
N GLU A 146 -17.46 -16.93 24.59
CA GLU A 146 -16.71 -16.81 25.82
C GLU A 146 -16.68 -15.34 26.20
N THR A 147 -17.38 -15.03 27.28
CA THR A 147 -17.42 -13.73 27.95
C THR A 147 -16.00 -13.34 28.39
N LEU A 148 -15.26 -12.69 27.50
CA LEU A 148 -14.01 -12.02 27.85
C LEU A 148 -14.36 -10.81 28.73
N GLN A 149 -13.86 -10.83 29.96
CA GLN A 149 -13.93 -9.71 30.90
C GLN A 149 -13.48 -8.42 30.21
N GLU A 150 -14.21 -7.33 30.45
CA GLU A 150 -14.05 -5.98 29.89
C GLU A 150 -12.65 -5.32 30.11
N GLY A 151 -11.66 -6.05 30.64
CA GLY A 151 -10.29 -5.58 30.90
C GLY A 151 -9.23 -5.99 29.86
N ASP A 152 -9.52 -6.93 28.96
CA ASP A 152 -8.55 -7.53 28.02
C ASP A 152 -8.84 -7.22 26.54
N GLN A 153 -9.64 -6.19 26.26
CA GLN A 153 -9.63 -5.59 24.92
C GLN A 153 -8.24 -4.97 24.71
N LEU A 154 -7.33 -5.73 24.09
CA LEU A 154 -6.12 -5.16 23.49
C LEU A 154 -6.57 -3.88 22.77
N LEU A 155 -6.12 -2.72 23.25
CA LEU A 155 -6.42 -1.46 22.58
C LEU A 155 -6.09 -1.66 21.11
N SER A 156 -7.09 -1.53 20.23
CA SER A 156 -6.89 -1.49 18.79
C SER A 156 -5.72 -0.53 18.51
N PRO A 157 -4.56 -1.02 18.05
CA PRO A 157 -3.32 -0.26 18.14
C PRO A 157 -3.39 0.97 17.23
N LEU A 158 -3.20 2.13 17.83
CA LEU A 158 -3.01 3.39 17.09
C LEU A 158 -1.66 3.42 16.36
N PRO A 159 -1.52 4.21 15.28
CA PRO A 159 -0.25 4.45 14.60
C PRO A 159 0.90 4.82 15.55
N LEU A 160 0.62 5.59 16.60
CA LEU A 160 1.63 5.95 17.60
C LEU A 160 2.20 4.71 18.33
N HIS A 161 1.37 3.71 18.65
CA HIS A 161 1.84 2.47 19.27
C HIS A 161 2.78 1.71 18.33
N TYR A 162 2.41 1.57 17.05
CA TYR A 162 3.29 0.97 16.05
C TYR A 162 4.59 1.74 15.90
N ALA A 163 4.54 3.08 15.89
CA ALA A 163 5.74 3.90 15.77
C ALA A 163 6.71 3.71 16.96
N ILE A 164 6.18 3.50 18.17
CA ILE A 164 6.99 3.19 19.36
C ILE A 164 7.58 1.77 19.27
N ILE A 165 6.75 0.77 18.93
CA ILE A 165 7.16 -0.64 18.80
C ILE A 165 8.25 -0.80 17.74
N GLU A 166 8.09 -0.14 16.61
CA GLU A 166 9.03 -0.16 15.48
C GLU A 166 10.20 0.82 15.66
N MET A 167 10.33 1.43 16.84
CA MET A 167 11.44 2.31 17.23
C MET A 167 11.69 3.45 16.21
N ARG A 168 10.61 4.07 15.73
CA ARG A 168 10.68 5.17 14.75
C ARG A 168 11.37 6.41 15.34
N SER A 169 11.90 7.27 14.47
CA SER A 169 12.59 8.47 14.95
C SER A 169 11.66 9.39 15.75
N GLN A 170 12.26 10.20 16.62
CA GLN A 170 11.56 11.24 17.35
C GLN A 170 10.75 12.18 16.44
N LYS A 171 11.22 12.38 15.20
CA LYS A 171 10.51 13.19 14.21
C LYS A 171 9.17 12.58 13.82
N VAL A 172 9.12 11.26 13.60
CA VAL A 172 7.88 10.54 13.32
C VAL A 172 6.95 10.56 14.53
N LEU A 173 7.48 10.30 15.74
CA LEU A 173 6.69 10.32 16.97
C LEU A 173 6.04 11.69 17.21
N ASN A 174 6.81 12.77 17.07
CA ASN A 174 6.30 14.13 17.22
C ASN A 174 5.24 14.44 16.16
N ALA A 175 5.49 14.08 14.89
CA ALA A 175 4.53 14.33 13.83
C ALA A 175 3.19 13.59 14.06
N LEU A 176 3.24 12.35 14.58
CA LEU A 176 2.05 11.60 14.94
C LEU A 176 1.29 12.20 16.12
N LEU A 177 2.00 12.73 17.12
CA LEU A 177 1.39 13.44 18.24
C LEU A 177 0.75 14.75 17.81
N ASP A 178 1.43 15.53 16.97
CA ASP A 178 0.94 16.81 16.44
C ASP A 178 -0.28 16.63 15.54
N ALA A 179 -0.38 15.49 14.84
CA ALA A 179 -1.52 15.13 13.99
C ALA A 179 -2.65 14.40 14.73
N TYR A 180 -2.44 14.03 16.00
CA TYR A 180 -3.44 13.32 16.78
C TYR A 180 -4.61 14.26 17.10
N PRO A 181 -5.86 13.86 16.85
CA PRO A 181 -7.01 14.73 17.14
C PRO A 181 -7.16 14.97 18.66
N ASP A 182 -7.51 16.21 19.02
CA ASP A 182 -7.83 16.64 20.40
C ASP A 182 -9.00 15.85 21.02
#